data_AF-A0A3D1E082-F1
#
_entry.id   AF-A0A3D1E082-F1
#
_cell.length_a   1.000
_cell.length_b   1.000
_cell.length_c   1.000
_cell.angle_alpha   90.00
_cell.angle_beta   90.00
_cell.angle_gamma   90.00
#
_symmetry.space_group_name_H-M   'P 1'
#
loop_
_entity.id
_entity.type
_entity.pdbx_description
1 polymer ?
#
loop_
_entity_poly.entity_id
_entity_poly.type
_entity_poly.pdbx_seq_one_letter_code
_entity_poly.pdbx_strand_id
1 'polypeptide(L)'
;AAGGNEGAMAAVTAAPDVAAEWGIAADRIFDFDEGVGGRYSLWSAVGLPVMIDVGAAAFTQLLQGAAAMDRHFETAPHTENLPVILGLLRVWNRNFMGYPTLGIMPYDQRLALVPAWLQQLEMESNGKSVRADGSVLDYATTPVIWGAAGTGCQHSFFQALHQGSDIVPLDIMVP
;
A
#
# COMPACT_ATOMS: atom_id res chain seq x y z
N ALA A 1 34.84 -7.99 -16.43
CA ALA A 1 34.52 -9.08 -15.48
C ALA A 1 33.17 -9.65 -15.90
N ALA A 2 33.18 -10.61 -16.82
CA ALA A 2 32.00 -11.29 -17.33
C ALA A 2 32.17 -12.76 -16.94
N GLY A 3 31.42 -13.20 -15.93
CA GLY A 3 31.61 -14.52 -15.35
C GLY A 3 30.89 -14.62 -14.00
N GLY A 4 29.59 -14.86 -14.04
CA GLY A 4 28.81 -15.23 -12.85
C GLY A 4 27.32 -15.05 -13.05
N ASN A 5 26.59 -16.18 -13.20
CA ASN A 5 25.13 -16.33 -13.14
C ASN A 5 24.25 -16.10 -14.39
N GLU A 6 24.63 -16.61 -15.57
CA GLU A 6 23.71 -16.67 -16.73
C GLU A 6 22.47 -17.59 -16.53
N GLY A 7 22.37 -18.31 -15.40
CA GLY A 7 21.30 -19.28 -15.13
C GLY A 7 20.28 -18.92 -14.03
N ALA A 8 20.55 -17.94 -13.17
CA ALA A 8 19.87 -17.81 -11.88
C ALA A 8 19.20 -16.45 -11.62
N MET A 9 19.25 -15.53 -12.58
CA MET A 9 18.69 -14.19 -12.44
C MET A 9 17.54 -13.96 -13.42
N ALA A 10 16.49 -13.32 -12.93
CA ALA A 10 15.39 -12.75 -13.70
C ALA A 10 15.28 -11.26 -13.38
N ALA A 11 14.82 -10.48 -14.35
CA ALA A 11 14.64 -9.04 -14.20
C ALA A 11 13.15 -8.69 -14.20
N VAL A 12 12.76 -7.83 -13.26
CA VAL A 12 11.47 -7.16 -13.28
C VAL A 12 11.73 -5.66 -13.42
N THR A 13 11.34 -5.06 -14.54
CA THR A 13 11.78 -3.70 -14.88
C THR A 13 10.83 -2.98 -15.83
N ALA A 14 10.81 -1.65 -15.80
CA ALA A 14 10.17 -0.84 -16.84
C ALA A 14 11.13 -0.51 -18.01
N ALA A 15 12.40 -0.90 -17.91
CA ALA A 15 13.44 -0.68 -18.92
C ALA A 15 14.03 -2.02 -19.40
N PRO A 16 13.30 -2.78 -20.24
CA PRO A 16 13.73 -4.11 -20.68
C PRO A 16 15.04 -4.08 -21.49
N ASP A 17 15.27 -3.03 -22.29
CA ASP A 17 16.49 -2.88 -23.07
C ASP A 17 17.74 -2.79 -22.18
N VAL A 18 17.65 -2.07 -21.05
CA VAL A 18 18.74 -1.95 -20.07
C VAL A 18 19.04 -3.31 -19.40
N ALA A 19 18.00 -4.09 -19.10
CA ALA A 19 18.17 -5.44 -18.54
C ALA A 19 18.81 -6.40 -19.57
N ALA A 20 18.45 -6.28 -20.84
CA ALA A 20 19.06 -7.04 -21.92
C ALA A 20 20.53 -6.67 -22.14
N GLU A 21 20.87 -5.38 -22.13
CA GLU A 21 22.25 -4.89 -22.18
C GLU A 21 23.10 -5.37 -20.99
N TRP A 22 22.48 -5.53 -19.82
CA TRP A 22 23.13 -6.11 -18.64
C TRP A 22 23.36 -7.63 -18.74
N GLY A 23 22.78 -8.28 -19.75
CA GLY A 23 22.99 -9.70 -20.05
C GLY A 23 21.91 -10.65 -19.51
N ILE A 24 20.73 -10.13 -19.13
CA ILE A 24 19.60 -10.98 -18.74
C ILE A 24 18.95 -11.57 -19.99
N ALA A 25 18.72 -12.88 -19.99
CA ALA A 25 18.04 -13.57 -21.08
C ALA A 25 16.63 -13.01 -21.27
N ALA A 26 16.23 -12.76 -22.51
CA ALA A 26 14.97 -12.08 -22.84
C ALA A 26 13.72 -12.81 -22.28
N ASP A 27 13.76 -14.15 -22.19
CA ASP A 27 12.70 -14.97 -21.60
C ASP A 27 12.64 -14.91 -20.06
N ARG A 28 13.55 -14.16 -19.43
CA ARG A 28 13.62 -13.89 -17.99
C ARG A 28 13.49 -12.41 -17.66
N ILE A 29 13.11 -11.59 -18.63
CA ILE A 29 12.75 -10.19 -18.43
C ILE A 29 11.23 -10.11 -18.37
N PHE A 30 10.72 -9.64 -17.25
CA PHE A 30 9.30 -9.40 -17.00
C PHE A 30 9.10 -7.90 -16.91
N ASP A 31 8.57 -7.31 -17.97
CA ASP A 31 8.41 -5.87 -18.06
C ASP A 31 7.09 -5.37 -17.46
N PHE A 32 7.05 -4.07 -17.18
CA PHE A 32 5.84 -3.35 -16.80
C PHE A 32 5.91 -1.90 -17.28
N ASP A 33 4.77 -1.24 -17.40
CA ASP A 33 4.68 0.14 -17.91
C ASP A 33 5.33 1.15 -16.94
N GLU A 34 6.05 2.15 -17.46
CA GLU A 34 6.69 3.21 -16.65
C GLU A 34 5.69 4.04 -15.84
N GLY A 35 4.42 4.09 -16.26
CA GLY A 35 3.32 4.74 -15.54
C GLY A 35 2.88 3.99 -14.28
N VAL A 36 3.34 2.76 -14.06
CA VAL A 36 3.06 2.01 -12.83
C VAL A 36 3.90 2.57 -11.68
N GLY A 37 3.27 3.40 -10.85
CA GLY A 37 3.90 3.95 -9.66
C GLY A 37 4.36 2.86 -8.69
N GLY A 38 5.59 2.96 -8.17
CA GLY A 38 6.22 1.90 -7.37
C GLY A 38 5.36 1.40 -6.20
N ARG A 39 4.73 2.30 -5.43
CA ARG A 39 3.84 1.94 -4.31
C ARG A 39 2.49 1.32 -4.71
N TYR A 40 2.18 1.26 -6.00
CA TYR A 40 1.02 0.59 -6.59
C TYR A 40 1.41 -0.62 -7.46
N SER A 41 2.69 -1.01 -7.48
CA SER A 41 3.21 -1.95 -8.48
C SER A 41 3.01 -3.43 -8.17
N LEU A 42 2.57 -3.81 -6.97
CA LEU A 42 2.36 -5.23 -6.58
C LEU A 42 1.55 -6.03 -7.62
N TRP A 43 0.61 -5.40 -8.28
CA TRP A 43 -0.31 -6.00 -9.25
C TRP A 43 0.31 -6.21 -10.64
N SER A 44 1.52 -5.68 -10.89
CA SER A 44 2.26 -5.82 -12.14
C SER A 44 3.27 -6.98 -12.08
N ALA A 45 4.24 -7.01 -13.00
CA ALA A 45 5.38 -7.91 -12.95
C ALA A 45 6.17 -7.84 -11.62
N VAL A 46 6.08 -6.72 -10.86
CA VAL A 46 6.69 -6.60 -9.52
C VAL A 46 6.12 -7.64 -8.54
N GLY A 47 4.90 -8.13 -8.77
CA GLY A 47 4.29 -9.23 -8.02
C GLY A 47 4.88 -10.62 -8.31
N LEU A 48 5.84 -10.77 -9.24
CA LEU A 48 6.42 -12.07 -9.60
C LEU A 48 6.92 -12.88 -8.38
N PRO A 49 7.65 -12.32 -7.40
CA PRO A 49 8.06 -13.08 -6.21
C PRO A 49 6.87 -13.60 -5.40
N VAL A 50 5.78 -12.83 -5.30
CA VAL A 50 4.55 -13.26 -4.63
C VAL A 50 3.92 -14.41 -5.39
N MET A 51 3.81 -14.28 -6.72
CA MET A 51 3.26 -15.34 -7.58
C MET A 51 4.06 -16.65 -7.50
N ILE A 52 5.38 -16.57 -7.38
CA ILE A 52 6.25 -17.75 -7.17
C ILE A 52 5.95 -18.42 -5.83
N ASP A 53 5.73 -17.64 -4.77
CA ASP A 53 5.50 -18.15 -3.41
C ASP A 53 4.10 -18.78 -3.24
N VAL A 54 3.04 -18.08 -3.67
CA VAL A 54 1.65 -18.53 -3.46
C VAL A 54 1.05 -19.30 -4.65
N GLY A 55 1.75 -19.30 -5.79
CA GLY A 55 1.29 -19.89 -7.04
C GLY A 55 0.37 -18.99 -7.87
N ALA A 56 0.36 -19.21 -9.18
CA ALA A 56 -0.37 -18.39 -10.15
C ALA A 56 -1.89 -18.34 -9.90
N ALA A 57 -2.48 -19.43 -9.40
CA ALA A 57 -3.91 -19.47 -9.09
C ALA A 57 -4.27 -18.54 -7.92
N ALA A 58 -3.51 -18.57 -6.82
CA ALA A 58 -3.74 -17.68 -5.68
C ALA A 58 -3.42 -16.23 -6.02
N PHE A 59 -2.36 -15.98 -6.80
CA PHE A 59 -2.06 -14.63 -7.29
C PHE A 59 -3.18 -14.09 -8.19
N THR A 60 -3.77 -14.93 -9.05
CA THR A 60 -4.93 -14.55 -9.86
C THR A 60 -6.14 -14.20 -8.99
N GLN A 61 -6.39 -14.93 -7.90
CA GLN A 61 -7.46 -14.59 -6.94
C GLN A 61 -7.20 -13.25 -6.25
N LEU A 62 -5.95 -12.95 -5.91
CA LEU A 62 -5.54 -11.63 -5.39
C LEU A 62 -5.88 -10.51 -6.39
N LEU A 63 -5.53 -10.68 -7.67
CA LEU A 63 -5.88 -9.71 -8.73
C LEU A 63 -7.40 -9.56 -8.90
N GLN A 64 -8.15 -10.66 -8.87
CA GLN A 64 -9.60 -10.64 -8.97
C GLN A 64 -10.26 -9.94 -7.78
N GLY A 65 -9.72 -10.10 -6.57
CA GLY A 65 -10.16 -9.38 -5.39
C GLY A 65 -9.97 -7.86 -5.53
N ALA A 66 -8.81 -7.43 -6.04
CA ALA A 66 -8.57 -6.02 -6.34
C ALA A 66 -9.54 -5.48 -7.40
N ALA A 67 -9.69 -6.18 -8.53
CA ALA A 67 -10.61 -5.80 -9.60
C ALA A 67 -12.08 -5.75 -9.14
N ALA A 68 -12.48 -6.58 -8.18
CA ALA A 68 -13.81 -6.51 -7.58
C ALA A 68 -13.99 -5.23 -6.74
N MET A 69 -12.96 -4.83 -5.98
CA MET A 69 -12.98 -3.57 -5.24
C MET A 69 -12.92 -2.35 -6.16
N ASP A 70 -12.20 -2.42 -7.27
CA ASP A 70 -12.20 -1.36 -8.30
C ASP A 70 -13.61 -1.16 -8.85
N ARG A 71 -14.29 -2.25 -9.23
CA ARG A 71 -15.69 -2.19 -9.69
C ARG A 71 -16.63 -1.64 -8.63
N HIS A 72 -16.44 -2.02 -7.36
CA HIS A 72 -17.21 -1.47 -6.25
C HIS A 72 -17.00 0.04 -6.15
N PHE A 73 -15.75 0.50 -6.19
CA PHE A 73 -15.41 1.91 -6.14
C PHE A 73 -16.02 2.71 -7.30
N GLU A 74 -16.01 2.16 -8.51
CA GLU A 74 -16.54 2.82 -9.71
C GLU A 74 -18.07 2.91 -9.74
N THR A 75 -18.76 1.89 -9.22
CA THR A 75 -20.20 1.70 -9.50
C THR A 75 -21.12 1.85 -8.29
N ALA A 76 -20.62 1.66 -7.06
CA ALA A 76 -21.45 1.77 -5.88
C ALA A 76 -21.87 3.22 -5.59
N PRO A 77 -23.13 3.47 -5.16
CA PRO A 77 -23.54 4.78 -4.67
C PRO A 77 -22.60 5.27 -3.57
N HIS A 78 -22.30 6.58 -3.52
CA HIS A 78 -21.32 7.12 -2.57
C HIS A 78 -21.62 6.78 -1.10
N THR A 79 -22.88 6.64 -0.72
CA THR A 79 -23.32 6.26 0.63
C THR A 79 -23.07 4.80 1.00
N GLU A 80 -22.72 3.95 0.02
CA GLU A 80 -22.41 2.52 0.18
C GLU A 80 -20.99 2.19 -0.31
N ASN A 81 -20.27 3.19 -0.82
CA ASN A 81 -18.95 3.04 -1.41
C ASN A 81 -17.87 3.09 -0.33
N LEU A 82 -17.25 1.94 -0.04
CA LEU A 82 -16.34 1.75 1.09
C LEU A 82 -15.11 2.67 1.00
N PRO A 83 -14.38 2.73 -0.14
CA PRO A 83 -13.27 3.68 -0.28
C PRO A 83 -13.68 5.14 -0.08
N VAL A 84 -14.84 5.56 -0.60
CA VAL A 84 -15.34 6.94 -0.42
C VAL A 84 -15.63 7.24 1.04
N ILE A 85 -16.35 6.36 1.72
CA ILE A 85 -16.72 6.53 3.14
C ILE A 85 -15.47 6.59 4.00
N LEU A 86 -14.54 5.64 3.82
CA LEU A 86 -13.29 5.60 4.58
C LEU A 86 -12.43 6.85 4.30
N GLY A 87 -12.32 7.27 3.05
CA GLY A 87 -11.61 8.49 2.67
C GLY A 87 -12.20 9.75 3.32
N LEU A 88 -13.53 9.89 3.32
CA LEU A 88 -14.20 11.02 3.98
C LEU A 88 -14.03 10.98 5.51
N LEU A 89 -14.03 9.79 6.13
CA LEU A 89 -13.70 9.64 7.55
C LEU A 89 -12.25 10.06 7.84
N ARG A 90 -11.31 9.83 6.92
CA ARG A 90 -9.93 10.37 7.07
C ARG A 90 -9.92 11.88 7.07
N VAL A 91 -10.59 12.51 6.10
CA VAL A 91 -10.70 13.97 6.02
C VAL A 91 -11.37 14.53 7.26
N TRP A 92 -12.45 13.91 7.73
CA TRP A 92 -13.13 14.33 8.96
C TRP A 92 -12.20 14.31 10.17
N ASN A 93 -11.56 13.17 10.42
CA ASN A 93 -10.65 13.02 11.56
C ASN A 93 -9.44 13.95 11.47
N ARG A 94 -8.86 14.14 10.27
CA ARG A 94 -7.64 14.93 10.12
C ARG A 94 -7.89 16.43 10.06
N ASN A 95 -8.86 16.88 9.25
CA ASN A 95 -9.06 18.29 8.94
C ASN A 95 -10.04 18.99 9.88
N PHE A 96 -11.02 18.25 10.42
CA PHE A 96 -12.04 18.82 11.29
C PHE A 96 -11.79 18.51 12.75
N MET A 97 -11.43 17.26 13.07
CA MET A 97 -11.10 16.87 14.44
C MET A 97 -9.64 17.14 14.83
N GLY A 98 -8.76 17.39 13.85
CA GLY A 98 -7.36 17.72 14.08
C GLY A 98 -6.49 16.55 14.52
N TYR A 99 -6.92 15.30 14.33
CA TYR A 99 -6.16 14.12 14.76
C TYR A 99 -5.01 13.83 13.78
N PRO A 100 -3.74 13.89 14.22
CA PRO A 100 -2.60 13.90 13.31
C PRO A 100 -2.11 12.51 12.90
N THR A 101 -2.60 11.45 13.55
CA THR A 101 -2.16 10.07 13.32
C THR A 101 -3.34 9.13 13.10
N LEU A 102 -3.05 7.98 12.49
CA LEU A 102 -4.00 6.90 12.26
C LEU A 102 -3.32 5.57 12.55
N GLY A 103 -3.92 4.77 13.43
CA GLY A 103 -3.45 3.43 13.74
C GLY A 103 -4.11 2.37 12.86
N ILE A 104 -3.32 1.44 12.32
CA ILE A 104 -3.78 0.26 11.57
C ILE A 104 -3.47 -1.01 12.38
N MET A 105 -4.50 -1.74 12.81
CA MET A 105 -4.40 -2.85 13.75
C MET A 105 -5.01 -4.12 13.14
N PRO A 106 -4.28 -4.87 12.31
CA PRO A 106 -4.75 -6.15 11.83
C PRO A 106 -4.65 -7.22 12.92
N TYR A 107 -5.74 -7.90 13.23
CA TYR A 107 -5.80 -9.02 14.17
C TYR A 107 -5.49 -10.35 13.46
N ASP A 108 -4.40 -10.33 12.68
CA ASP A 108 -3.85 -11.49 12.00
C ASP A 108 -2.35 -11.28 11.79
N GLN A 109 -1.52 -12.21 12.28
CA GLN A 109 -0.06 -12.10 12.20
C GLN A 109 0.45 -12.16 10.76
N ARG A 110 -0.30 -12.78 9.83
CA ARG A 110 0.05 -12.80 8.39
C ARG A 110 -0.01 -11.40 7.77
N LEU A 111 -0.73 -10.48 8.39
CA LEU A 111 -0.87 -9.09 7.97
C LEU A 111 0.04 -8.13 8.76
N ALA A 112 1.05 -8.64 9.47
CA ALA A 112 1.94 -7.81 10.29
C ALA A 112 2.69 -6.71 9.52
N LEU A 113 2.89 -6.88 8.21
CA LEU A 113 3.53 -5.89 7.35
C LEU A 113 2.55 -4.91 6.67
N VAL A 114 1.23 -5.11 6.82
CA VAL A 114 0.23 -4.21 6.22
C VAL A 114 0.38 -2.77 6.72
N PRO A 115 0.60 -2.49 8.02
CA PRO A 115 0.83 -1.11 8.47
C PRO A 115 2.03 -0.46 7.78
N ALA A 116 3.14 -1.20 7.62
CA ALA A 116 4.34 -0.68 6.95
C ALA A 116 4.12 -0.47 5.44
N TRP A 117 3.38 -1.36 4.78
CA TRP A 117 3.00 -1.19 3.38
C TRP A 117 2.10 0.05 3.19
N LEU A 118 1.12 0.25 4.08
CA LEU A 118 0.23 1.41 4.05
C LEU A 118 0.95 2.73 4.34
N GLN A 119 2.02 2.72 5.16
CA GLN A 119 2.85 3.90 5.36
C GLN A 119 3.39 4.42 4.03
N GLN A 120 3.97 3.55 3.21
CA GLN A 120 4.43 3.96 1.88
C GLN A 120 3.26 4.40 1.01
N LEU A 121 2.20 3.59 0.93
CA LEU A 121 1.06 3.86 0.06
C LEU A 121 0.44 5.24 0.32
N GLU A 122 0.14 5.55 1.58
CA GLU A 122 -0.58 6.76 1.97
C GLU A 122 0.34 7.95 2.19
N MET A 123 1.45 7.76 2.92
CA MET A 123 2.28 8.90 3.32
C MET A 123 3.08 9.44 2.14
N GLU A 124 3.54 8.57 1.22
CA GLU A 124 4.24 8.99 0.00
C GLU A 124 3.27 9.58 -1.05
N SER A 125 2.03 9.07 -1.11
CA SER A 125 1.00 9.62 -2.00
C SER A 125 0.55 11.00 -1.56
N ASN A 126 0.11 11.11 -0.31
CA ASN A 126 -0.68 12.22 0.19
C ASN A 126 0.12 13.15 1.14
N GLY A 127 1.36 12.83 1.49
CA GLY A 127 2.27 13.67 2.29
C GLY A 127 2.83 14.84 1.49
N LYS A 128 1.94 15.73 1.06
CA LYS A 128 2.25 16.86 0.18
C LYS A 128 1.85 18.18 0.86
N SER A 129 2.49 19.26 0.43
CA SER A 129 2.26 20.63 0.93
C SER A 129 1.93 21.63 -0.17
N VAL A 130 1.91 21.18 -1.44
CA VAL A 130 1.73 22.03 -2.62
C VAL A 130 0.69 21.40 -3.54
N ARG A 131 -0.19 22.23 -4.11
CA ARG A 131 -1.21 21.84 -5.10
C ARG A 131 -0.60 21.64 -6.48
N ALA A 132 -1.37 21.05 -7.40
CA ALA A 132 -0.95 20.88 -8.79
C ALA A 132 -0.67 22.21 -9.51
N ASP A 133 -1.28 23.31 -9.07
CA ASP A 133 -1.05 24.67 -9.60
C ASP A 133 0.17 25.38 -8.97
N GLY A 134 0.89 24.73 -8.05
CA GLY A 134 2.06 25.29 -7.36
C GLY A 134 1.75 26.10 -6.11
N SER A 135 0.48 26.32 -5.76
CA SER A 135 0.12 27.01 -4.52
C SER A 135 0.31 26.15 -3.27
N VAL A 136 0.70 26.78 -2.16
CA VAL A 136 0.90 26.10 -0.86
C VAL A 136 -0.45 25.78 -0.22
N LEU A 137 -0.56 24.60 0.38
CA LEU A 137 -1.74 24.16 1.13
C LEU A 137 -1.88 24.89 2.46
N ASP A 138 -3.10 25.30 2.77
CA ASP A 138 -3.53 25.95 4.02
C ASP A 138 -4.22 24.98 4.99
N TYR A 139 -4.25 23.69 4.65
CA TYR A 139 -4.84 22.62 5.44
C TYR A 139 -3.89 21.42 5.56
N ALA A 140 -4.16 20.58 6.55
CA ALA A 140 -3.39 19.36 6.77
C ALA A 140 -3.70 18.26 5.75
N THR A 141 -2.71 17.46 5.36
CA THR A 141 -2.85 16.37 4.38
C THR A 141 -2.87 14.99 5.05
N THR A 142 -1.98 14.06 4.67
CA THR A 142 -2.02 12.67 5.17
C THR A 142 -1.64 12.57 6.65
N PRO A 143 -2.36 11.81 7.50
CA PRO A 143 -1.93 11.50 8.86
C PRO A 143 -0.65 10.67 8.87
N VAL A 144 0.05 10.67 10.00
CA VAL A 144 1.10 9.68 10.24
C VAL A 144 0.44 8.32 10.42
N ILE A 145 0.75 7.38 9.51
CA ILE A 145 0.27 6.00 9.57
C ILE A 145 1.22 5.18 10.44
N TRP A 146 0.67 4.40 11.35
CA TRP A 146 1.43 3.48 12.19
C TRP A 146 0.58 2.28 12.62
N GLY A 147 1.20 1.26 13.18
CA GLY A 147 0.47 0.12 13.71
C GLY A 147 1.29 -1.14 13.86
N ALA A 148 0.64 -2.17 14.38
CA ALA A 148 1.22 -3.50 14.56
C ALA A 148 0.08 -4.55 14.59
N ALA A 149 0.41 -5.79 14.27
CA ALA A 149 -0.54 -6.88 14.37
C ALA A 149 -1.00 -7.14 15.81
N GLY A 150 -2.29 -7.45 15.95
CA GLY A 150 -2.90 -7.91 17.19
C GLY A 150 -2.60 -9.39 17.47
N THR A 151 -2.61 -9.83 18.73
CA THR A 151 -2.88 -9.05 19.95
C THR A 151 -1.65 -8.35 20.54
N GLY A 152 -0.47 -8.50 19.93
CA GLY A 152 0.78 -7.92 20.44
C GLY A 152 0.70 -6.40 20.67
N CYS A 153 -0.01 -5.68 19.79
CA CYS A 153 -0.28 -4.25 19.94
C CYS A 153 -1.03 -3.87 21.23
N GLN A 154 -1.95 -4.73 21.70
CA GLN A 154 -2.71 -4.52 22.94
C GLN A 154 -1.81 -4.47 24.18
N HIS A 155 -0.72 -5.25 24.16
CA HIS A 155 0.23 -5.34 25.26
C HIS A 155 1.41 -4.36 25.13
N SER A 156 1.38 -3.48 24.12
CA SER A 156 2.43 -2.50 23.88
C SER A 156 1.94 -1.07 24.11
N PHE A 157 1.08 -0.56 23.22
CA PHE A 157 0.73 0.87 23.20
C PHE A 157 -0.76 1.15 23.43
N PHE A 158 -1.62 0.12 23.55
CA PHE A 158 -3.05 0.33 23.81
C PHE A 158 -3.33 1.01 25.16
N GLN A 159 -2.41 0.91 26.13
CA GLN A 159 -2.49 1.71 27.36
C GLN A 159 -2.57 3.21 27.06
N ALA A 160 -1.73 3.71 26.14
CA ALA A 160 -1.75 5.11 25.72
C ALA A 160 -3.02 5.44 24.92
N LEU A 161 -3.51 4.51 24.09
CA LEU A 161 -4.76 4.71 23.32
C LEU A 161 -6.00 4.77 24.23
N HIS A 162 -6.01 4.05 25.35
CA HIS A 162 -7.14 4.01 26.29
C HIS A 162 -7.10 5.11 27.35
N GLN A 163 -5.92 5.48 27.85
CA GLN A 163 -5.78 6.39 29.01
C GLN A 163 -4.86 7.58 28.75
N GLY A 164 -4.34 7.74 27.53
CA GLY A 164 -3.61 8.92 27.12
C GLY A 164 -4.52 10.13 26.89
N SER A 165 -3.91 11.29 26.66
CA SER A 165 -4.61 12.54 26.40
C SER A 165 -5.00 12.76 24.93
N ASP A 166 -4.36 12.03 24.01
CA ASP A 166 -4.57 12.20 22.58
C ASP A 166 -5.65 11.24 22.06
N ILE A 167 -6.46 11.71 21.11
CA ILE A 167 -7.41 10.88 20.39
C ILE A 167 -6.76 10.38 19.11
N VAL A 168 -6.74 9.05 18.94
CA VAL A 168 -6.18 8.39 17.78
C VAL A 168 -7.26 7.54 17.10
N PRO A 169 -7.68 7.89 15.88
CA PRO A 169 -8.49 7.01 15.04
C PRO A 169 -7.77 5.68 14.77
N LEU A 170 -8.52 4.59 14.79
CA LEU A 170 -7.99 3.25 14.54
C LEU A 170 -8.82 2.54 13.47
N ASP A 171 -8.13 1.85 12.57
CA ASP A 171 -8.71 0.79 11.75
C ASP A 171 -8.33 -0.56 12.37
N ILE A 172 -9.35 -1.30 12.78
CA ILE A 172 -9.18 -2.64 13.35
C ILE A 172 -9.70 -3.65 12.32
N MET A 173 -8.80 -4.49 11.81
CA MET A 173 -9.15 -5.50 10.81
C MET A 173 -9.19 -6.87 11.48
N VAL A 174 -10.32 -7.55 11.42
CA VAL A 174 -10.52 -8.89 11.99
C VAL A 174 -10.98 -9.80 10.84
N PRO A 175 -10.45 -11.03 10.72
CA PRO A 175 -10.90 -12.00 9.73
C PRO A 175 -12.33 -12.50 9.98
#